data_AF-A0A3D9XSD8-F1
#
_entry.id   AF-A0A3D9XSD8-F1
#
_cell.length_a   1.000
_cell.length_b   1.000
_cell.length_c   1.000
_cell.angle_alpha   90.00
_cell.angle_beta   90.00
_cell.angle_gamma   90.00
#
_symmetry.space_group_name_H-M   'P 1'
#
loop_
_entity.id
_entity.type
_entity.pdbx_description
1 polymer ?
#
loop_
_entity_poly.entity_id
_entity_poly.type
_entity_poly.pdbx_seq_one_letter_code
_entity_poly.pdbx_strand_id
1 'polypeptide(L)'
;MGNLTADIGAFLSDIKYRDIPEDLLPVVRDAFTDTVGVIMAGIDLPLAEILRKTLVEPAGRTETRACLSSHMVDGPGAALLAGAIAHALDYGCQTASGHPGGVIIPAILAEAEVLGSSGEDMVTAFVAGYETWCEVWRRNKYYHKAGWHPTALLGPIASAAACSVLRKLSAEKAQMAIAIAASHAGGLFSNFGSMTKGYHSGKAARDGLVAARLADAGMTGGPDALEHPQGYLAAFSSNGVPDLDSPSQLGKQWYLPRNKLQFKMHPSCFFSHRSFEGTLAMIKDRDIKPEEVESVEVQMGRGQVTVLTHHQPKTMYQAQFSGPFGIAAAVILGRFGPPEIKDEVVNRPDMQAFYPKVTLIPIDEEDPRDPVFSPTERVIMKMKDGEVLDSGPIATIPGYAAEPLTKDELWGKFRDCTQFTHSDDEAKALFYLLQKVEQLASAKDLPTCTTIFKD
;
A
#
# COMPACT_ATOMS: atom_id res chain seq x y z
N MET A 1 -4.99 23.37 23.35
CA MET A 1 -4.07 22.39 22.73
C MET A 1 -4.86 21.13 22.53
N GLY A 2 -4.78 20.52 21.34
CA GLY A 2 -5.43 19.24 21.07
C GLY A 2 -4.90 18.14 22.00
N ASN A 3 -5.69 17.09 22.20
CA ASN A 3 -5.31 15.87 22.93
C ASN A 3 -5.27 14.67 21.97
N LEU A 4 -4.75 14.87 20.75
CA LEU A 4 -4.81 13.87 19.68
C LEU A 4 -4.20 12.54 20.09
N THR A 5 -3.01 12.55 20.68
CA THR A 5 -2.31 11.30 21.04
C THR A 5 -3.11 10.51 22.10
N ALA A 6 -3.72 11.21 23.07
CA ALA A 6 -4.59 10.60 24.08
C ALA A 6 -5.94 10.14 23.50
N ASP A 7 -6.55 10.93 22.61
CA ASP A 7 -7.82 10.58 21.92
C ASP A 7 -7.67 9.31 21.08
N ILE A 8 -6.52 9.12 20.42
CA ILE A 8 -6.19 7.87 19.72
C ILE A 8 -6.12 6.73 20.75
N GLY A 9 -5.37 6.91 21.85
CA GLY A 9 -5.26 5.89 22.89
C GLY A 9 -6.63 5.40 23.40
N ALA A 10 -7.54 6.34 23.71
CA ALA A 10 -8.90 6.03 24.13
C ALA A 10 -9.73 5.30 23.06
N PHE A 11 -9.66 5.75 21.81
CA PHE A 11 -10.35 5.06 20.70
C PHE A 11 -9.89 3.61 20.55
N LEU A 12 -8.58 3.35 20.65
CA LEU A 12 -7.99 2.02 20.48
C LEU A 12 -8.36 1.07 21.63
N SER A 13 -8.52 1.56 22.86
CA SER A 13 -8.95 0.72 23.98
C SER A 13 -10.44 0.35 23.93
N ASP A 14 -11.24 1.17 23.27
CA ASP A 14 -12.71 1.09 23.34
C ASP A 14 -13.35 0.40 22.14
N ILE A 15 -12.73 0.48 20.95
CA ILE A 15 -13.28 -0.07 19.71
C ILE A 15 -13.52 -1.58 19.80
N LYS A 16 -14.69 -2.03 19.34
CA LYS A 16 -15.06 -3.46 19.25
C LYS A 16 -15.55 -3.80 17.86
N TYR A 17 -15.44 -5.09 17.51
CA TYR A 17 -15.92 -5.61 16.23
C TYR A 17 -17.37 -5.21 15.93
N ARG A 18 -18.27 -5.33 16.91
CA ARG A 18 -19.69 -4.98 16.80
C ARG A 18 -19.99 -3.50 16.53
N ASP A 19 -19.00 -2.62 16.77
CA ASP A 19 -19.15 -1.18 16.53
C ASP A 19 -18.82 -0.83 15.08
N ILE A 20 -18.20 -1.75 14.32
CA ILE A 20 -17.83 -1.58 12.92
C ILE A 20 -19.09 -1.75 12.05
N PRO A 21 -19.45 -0.74 11.24
CA PRO A 21 -20.57 -0.87 10.32
C PRO A 21 -20.40 -2.05 9.35
N GLU A 22 -21.45 -2.84 9.16
CA GLU A 22 -21.42 -4.06 8.35
C GLU A 22 -21.04 -3.79 6.88
N ASP A 23 -21.39 -2.62 6.35
CA ASP A 23 -21.08 -2.18 4.99
C ASP A 23 -19.59 -1.90 4.77
N LEU A 24 -18.79 -1.84 5.84
CA LEU A 24 -17.33 -1.73 5.77
C LEU A 24 -16.62 -3.09 5.70
N LEU A 25 -17.27 -4.17 6.12
CA LEU A 25 -16.65 -5.49 6.15
C LEU A 25 -16.18 -6.00 4.77
N PRO A 26 -16.90 -5.78 3.65
CA PRO A 26 -16.43 -6.18 2.33
C PRO A 26 -15.06 -5.59 1.97
N VAL A 27 -14.86 -4.28 2.14
CA VAL A 27 -13.59 -3.64 1.79
C VAL A 27 -12.43 -4.08 2.70
N VAL A 28 -12.72 -4.44 3.96
CA VAL A 28 -11.72 -5.02 4.86
C VAL A 28 -11.32 -6.43 4.41
N ARG A 29 -12.28 -7.29 4.05
CA ARG A 29 -12.02 -8.62 3.50
C ARG A 29 -11.19 -8.53 2.22
N ASP A 30 -11.51 -7.57 1.36
CA ASP A 30 -10.77 -7.32 0.12
C ASP A 30 -9.34 -6.86 0.42
N ALA A 31 -9.12 -6.02 1.44
CA ALA A 31 -7.80 -5.59 1.88
C ALA A 31 -6.91 -6.77 2.33
N PHE A 32 -7.45 -7.68 3.16
CA PHE A 32 -6.75 -8.91 3.57
C PHE A 32 -6.45 -9.80 2.36
N THR A 33 -7.44 -10.00 1.50
CA THR A 33 -7.33 -10.84 0.30
C THR A 33 -6.24 -10.30 -0.64
N ASP A 34 -6.32 -9.02 -0.98
CA ASP A 34 -5.38 -8.33 -1.84
C ASP A 34 -3.95 -8.37 -1.28
N THR A 35 -3.80 -8.04 0.01
CA THR A 35 -2.48 -7.96 0.66
C THR A 35 -1.81 -9.33 0.71
N VAL A 36 -2.54 -10.40 1.05
CA VAL A 36 -1.99 -11.77 1.03
C VAL A 36 -1.62 -12.17 -0.40
N GLY A 37 -2.46 -11.86 -1.39
CA GLY A 37 -2.15 -12.10 -2.79
C GLY A 37 -0.83 -11.44 -3.21
N VAL A 38 -0.66 -10.15 -2.97
CA VAL A 38 0.57 -9.44 -3.37
C VAL A 38 1.81 -9.86 -2.57
N ILE A 39 1.66 -10.35 -1.33
CA ILE A 39 2.76 -11.01 -0.61
C ILE A 39 3.23 -12.23 -1.38
N MET A 40 2.29 -13.09 -1.81
CA MET A 40 2.63 -14.31 -2.57
C MET A 40 3.27 -13.99 -3.91
N ALA A 41 2.82 -12.92 -4.58
CA ALA A 41 3.40 -12.49 -5.85
C ALA A 41 4.84 -11.96 -5.74
N GLY A 42 5.22 -11.42 -4.57
CA GLY A 42 6.52 -10.81 -4.34
C GLY A 42 7.54 -11.70 -3.65
N ILE A 43 7.18 -12.94 -3.28
CA ILE A 43 7.95 -13.79 -2.35
C ILE A 43 9.38 -14.09 -2.82
N ASP A 44 9.57 -14.21 -4.14
CA ASP A 44 10.85 -14.55 -4.77
C ASP A 44 11.67 -13.33 -5.20
N LEU A 45 11.22 -12.10 -4.87
CA LEU A 45 11.96 -10.90 -5.22
C LEU A 45 13.26 -10.79 -4.40
N PRO A 46 14.35 -10.23 -4.97
CA PRO A 46 15.65 -10.16 -4.28
C PRO A 46 15.61 -9.47 -2.91
N LEU A 47 14.70 -8.51 -2.72
CA LEU A 47 14.48 -7.86 -1.43
C LEU A 47 14.10 -8.85 -0.32
N ALA A 48 13.28 -9.86 -0.63
CA ALA A 48 12.81 -10.83 0.36
C ALA A 48 14.00 -11.61 0.92
N GLU A 49 14.86 -12.10 0.04
CA GLU A 49 16.04 -12.86 0.41
C GLU A 49 17.08 -12.02 1.17
N ILE A 50 17.29 -10.76 0.75
CA ILE A 50 18.18 -9.84 1.47
C ILE A 50 17.69 -9.66 2.91
N LEU A 51 16.40 -9.38 3.11
CA LEU A 51 15.85 -9.15 4.46
C LEU A 51 15.88 -10.42 5.30
N ARG A 52 15.53 -11.57 4.70
CA ARG A 52 15.53 -12.87 5.37
C ARG A 52 16.91 -13.17 5.97
N LYS A 53 17.96 -13.12 5.15
CA LYS A 53 19.34 -13.42 5.55
C LYS A 53 19.96 -12.40 6.51
N THR A 54 19.59 -11.13 6.41
CA THR A 54 20.29 -10.06 7.14
C THR A 54 19.61 -9.62 8.42
N LEU A 55 18.28 -9.68 8.49
CA LEU A 55 17.51 -9.11 9.59
C LEU A 55 16.57 -10.11 10.27
N VAL A 56 16.09 -11.13 9.55
CA VAL A 56 15.06 -12.05 10.07
C VAL A 56 15.69 -13.31 10.67
N GLU A 57 16.43 -14.10 9.88
CA GLU A 57 17.06 -15.34 10.37
C GLU A 57 18.05 -15.12 11.52
N PRO A 58 18.90 -14.07 11.50
CA PRO A 58 19.87 -13.85 12.58
C PRO A 58 19.23 -13.56 13.95
N ALA A 59 17.94 -13.19 14.01
CA ALA A 59 17.25 -12.93 15.27
C ALA A 59 17.09 -14.19 16.13
N GLY A 60 17.04 -15.38 15.51
CA GLY A 60 17.09 -16.69 16.17
C GLY A 60 15.90 -17.08 17.07
N ARG A 61 14.94 -16.17 17.29
CA ARG A 61 13.69 -16.42 18.03
C ARG A 61 12.57 -16.78 17.04
N THR A 62 11.72 -17.73 17.40
CA THR A 62 10.57 -18.14 16.58
C THR A 62 9.27 -17.99 17.35
N GLU A 63 8.29 -17.32 16.75
CA GLU A 63 6.98 -17.03 17.36
C GLU A 63 5.83 -17.24 16.37
N THR A 64 6.06 -16.94 15.09
CA THR A 64 5.01 -16.92 14.06
C THR A 64 5.58 -17.29 12.69
N ARG A 65 4.70 -17.64 11.75
CA ARG A 65 5.05 -17.97 10.37
C ARG A 65 5.41 -16.73 9.56
N ALA A 66 6.54 -16.77 8.85
CA ALA A 66 6.90 -15.76 7.87
C ALA A 66 6.01 -15.89 6.63
N CYS A 67 5.23 -14.87 6.28
CA CYS A 67 4.40 -14.83 5.07
C CYS A 67 3.46 -16.06 4.90
N LEU A 68 2.89 -16.57 5.99
CA LEU A 68 2.07 -17.80 6.03
C LEU A 68 2.82 -19.07 5.55
N SER A 69 4.15 -19.05 5.49
CA SER A 69 4.98 -20.21 5.13
C SER A 69 5.18 -21.17 6.30
N SER A 70 5.84 -22.29 6.07
CA SER A 70 6.34 -23.17 7.15
C SER A 70 7.55 -22.60 7.89
N HIS A 71 8.14 -21.51 7.42
CA HIS A 71 9.33 -20.90 8.02
C HIS A 71 8.95 -20.04 9.22
N MET A 72 9.43 -20.42 10.40
CA MET A 72 9.10 -19.76 11.67
C MET A 72 10.16 -18.71 12.03
N VAL A 73 9.72 -17.51 12.41
CA VAL A 73 10.57 -16.36 12.76
C VAL A 73 9.95 -15.56 13.92
N ASP A 74 10.62 -14.53 14.40
CA ASP A 74 10.06 -13.66 15.43
C ASP A 74 8.96 -12.74 14.86
N GLY A 75 8.04 -12.28 15.70
CA GLY A 75 6.93 -11.41 15.26
C GLY A 75 7.40 -10.16 14.48
N PRO A 76 8.38 -9.39 15.00
CA PRO A 76 8.95 -8.27 14.27
C PRO A 76 9.56 -8.64 12.91
N GLY A 77 10.30 -9.76 12.81
CA GLY A 77 10.87 -10.24 11.55
C GLY A 77 9.82 -10.68 10.54
N ALA A 78 8.75 -11.35 10.99
CA ALA A 78 7.62 -11.72 10.14
C ALA A 78 6.90 -10.48 9.58
N ALA A 79 6.62 -9.48 10.41
CA ALA A 79 5.99 -8.23 9.98
C ALA A 79 6.90 -7.45 9.01
N LEU A 80 8.21 -7.40 9.28
CA LEU A 80 9.21 -6.79 8.41
C LEU A 80 9.20 -7.42 7.02
N LEU A 81 9.31 -8.75 6.96
CA LEU A 81 9.42 -9.47 5.71
C LEU A 81 8.13 -9.36 4.89
N ALA A 82 6.99 -9.68 5.50
CA ALA A 82 5.69 -9.62 4.83
C ALA A 82 5.34 -8.20 4.37
N GLY A 83 5.61 -7.17 5.19
CA GLY A 83 5.34 -5.79 4.81
C GLY A 83 6.23 -5.28 3.69
N ALA A 84 7.50 -5.70 3.66
CA ALA A 84 8.40 -5.31 2.58
C ALA A 84 8.04 -5.98 1.25
N ILE A 85 7.64 -7.25 1.29
CA ILE A 85 7.21 -8.01 0.13
C ILE A 85 5.87 -7.50 -0.41
N ALA A 86 4.88 -7.25 0.46
CA ALA A 86 3.58 -6.71 0.08
C ALA A 86 3.67 -5.41 -0.74
N HIS A 87 4.75 -4.63 -0.52
CA HIS A 87 4.95 -3.36 -1.17
C HIS A 87 6.04 -3.36 -2.27
N ALA A 88 6.70 -4.50 -2.52
CA ALA A 88 7.83 -4.59 -3.44
C ALA A 88 7.44 -4.42 -4.92
N LEU A 89 6.23 -4.86 -5.29
CA LEU A 89 5.67 -4.72 -6.64
C LEU A 89 4.84 -3.45 -6.83
N ASP A 90 4.67 -2.65 -5.78
CA ASP A 90 3.71 -1.53 -5.74
C ASP A 90 2.27 -1.92 -6.12
N TYR A 91 1.88 -3.18 -5.85
CA TYR A 91 0.66 -3.79 -6.41
C TYR A 91 -0.53 -3.89 -5.44
N GLY A 92 -0.32 -3.58 -4.16
CA GLY A 92 -1.37 -3.65 -3.13
C GLY A 92 -2.32 -2.46 -3.15
N CYS A 93 -3.31 -2.51 -2.26
CA CYS A 93 -4.26 -1.42 -2.08
C CYS A 93 -3.62 -0.10 -1.56
N GLN A 94 -4.25 1.02 -1.92
CA GLN A 94 -3.80 2.36 -1.54
C GLN A 94 -4.96 3.29 -1.19
N THR A 95 -4.67 4.36 -0.43
CA THR A 95 -5.56 5.50 -0.13
C THR A 95 -4.79 6.49 0.75
N ALA A 96 -5.33 7.70 0.93
CA ALA A 96 -4.76 8.72 1.82
C ALA A 96 -3.24 8.90 1.59
N SER A 97 -2.86 9.05 0.32
CA SER A 97 -1.49 9.20 -0.19
C SER A 97 -0.48 8.09 0.20
N GLY A 98 -0.95 6.90 0.60
CA GLY A 98 -0.04 5.77 0.88
C GLY A 98 -0.72 4.40 0.83
N HIS A 99 -0.09 3.41 1.45
CA HIS A 99 -0.41 1.99 1.26
C HIS A 99 -0.69 1.29 2.60
N PRO A 100 -1.81 1.62 3.27
CA PRO A 100 -2.08 1.13 4.63
C PRO A 100 -2.20 -0.40 4.69
N GLY A 101 -2.77 -1.06 3.68
CA GLY A 101 -2.89 -2.52 3.64
C GLY A 101 -1.53 -3.22 3.73
N GLY A 102 -0.56 -2.77 2.93
CA GLY A 102 0.80 -3.32 2.90
C GLY A 102 1.64 -3.09 4.16
N VAL A 103 1.14 -2.34 5.15
CA VAL A 103 1.80 -2.10 6.44
C VAL A 103 1.00 -2.74 7.58
N ILE A 104 -0.29 -2.46 7.66
CA ILE A 104 -1.14 -2.83 8.80
C ILE A 104 -1.40 -4.34 8.80
N ILE A 105 -1.77 -4.93 7.65
CA ILE A 105 -2.10 -6.35 7.57
C ILE A 105 -0.89 -7.25 7.86
N PRO A 106 0.33 -6.99 7.35
CA PRO A 106 1.52 -7.74 7.72
C PRO A 106 1.81 -7.73 9.23
N ALA A 107 1.63 -6.60 9.90
CA ALA A 107 1.78 -6.52 11.35
C ALA A 107 0.69 -7.31 12.09
N ILE A 108 -0.55 -7.26 11.61
CA ILE A 108 -1.67 -8.04 12.14
C ILE A 108 -1.41 -9.54 11.96
N LEU A 109 -1.05 -10.01 10.76
CA LEU A 109 -0.78 -11.43 10.50
C LEU A 109 0.32 -11.96 11.43
N ALA A 110 1.40 -11.18 11.61
CA ALA A 110 2.48 -11.56 12.51
C ALA A 110 2.02 -11.63 13.98
N GLU A 111 1.41 -10.57 14.51
CA GLU A 111 1.09 -10.49 15.95
C GLU A 111 -0.17 -11.30 16.33
N ALA A 112 -1.19 -11.34 15.47
CA ALA A 112 -2.42 -12.09 15.72
C ALA A 112 -2.15 -13.60 15.83
N GLU A 113 -1.24 -14.13 15.02
CA GLU A 113 -0.86 -15.54 15.11
C GLU A 113 -0.13 -15.85 16.43
N VAL A 114 0.77 -14.96 16.89
CA VAL A 114 1.43 -15.10 18.20
C VAL A 114 0.42 -15.13 19.33
N LEU A 115 -0.57 -14.23 19.29
CA LEU A 115 -1.60 -14.10 20.31
C LEU A 115 -2.74 -15.14 20.17
N GLY A 116 -2.82 -15.83 19.04
CA GLY A 116 -3.95 -16.70 18.70
C GLY A 116 -5.27 -15.93 18.50
N SER A 117 -5.20 -14.66 18.13
CA SER A 117 -6.35 -13.76 17.97
C SER A 117 -7.36 -14.29 16.93
N SER A 118 -8.63 -13.96 17.13
CA SER A 118 -9.72 -14.34 16.22
C SER A 118 -9.74 -13.47 14.95
N GLY A 119 -10.53 -13.90 13.96
CA GLY A 119 -10.83 -13.11 12.78
C GLY A 119 -11.46 -11.75 13.09
N GLU A 120 -12.39 -11.70 14.04
CA GLU A 120 -13.01 -10.46 14.52
C GLU A 120 -11.96 -9.50 15.11
N ASP A 121 -11.01 -10.02 15.89
CA ASP A 121 -9.89 -9.23 16.43
C ASP A 121 -9.01 -8.66 15.30
N MET A 122 -8.71 -9.47 14.27
CA MET A 122 -7.93 -9.03 13.10
C MET A 122 -8.64 -7.92 12.31
N VAL A 123 -9.95 -8.06 12.08
CA VAL A 123 -10.76 -7.03 11.41
C VAL A 123 -10.81 -5.75 12.23
N THR A 124 -11.02 -5.86 13.55
CA THR A 124 -11.06 -4.71 14.47
C THR A 124 -9.71 -3.98 14.49
N ALA A 125 -8.61 -4.72 14.56
CA ALA A 125 -7.26 -4.17 14.51
C ALA A 125 -6.98 -3.45 13.19
N PHE A 126 -7.40 -4.02 12.06
CA PHE A 126 -7.23 -3.37 10.75
C PHE A 126 -7.98 -2.04 10.69
N VAL A 127 -9.26 -2.04 11.07
CA VAL A 127 -10.09 -0.84 11.07
C VAL A 127 -9.50 0.22 12.01
N ALA A 128 -9.07 -0.15 13.21
CA ALA A 128 -8.45 0.77 14.16
C ALA A 128 -7.16 1.41 13.62
N GLY A 129 -6.28 0.60 13.02
CA GLY A 129 -5.06 1.09 12.38
C GLY A 129 -5.35 2.00 11.19
N TYR A 130 -6.34 1.63 10.37
CA TYR A 130 -6.75 2.39 9.19
C TYR A 130 -7.36 3.76 9.55
N GLU A 131 -8.26 3.79 10.53
CA GLU A 131 -8.87 5.03 11.00
C GLU A 131 -7.81 5.95 11.62
N THR A 132 -6.88 5.40 12.39
CA THR A 132 -5.71 6.13 12.93
C THR A 132 -4.85 6.71 11.81
N TRP A 133 -4.58 5.94 10.75
CA TRP A 133 -3.85 6.42 9.58
C TRP A 133 -4.53 7.66 8.97
N CYS A 134 -5.85 7.58 8.74
CA CYS A 134 -6.62 8.66 8.14
C CYS A 134 -6.67 9.91 9.03
N GLU A 135 -6.82 9.73 10.35
CA GLU A 135 -6.84 10.81 11.34
C GLU A 135 -5.51 11.57 11.38
N VAL A 136 -4.37 10.87 11.27
CA VAL A 136 -3.06 11.53 11.21
C VAL A 136 -2.82 12.14 9.82
N TRP A 137 -3.17 11.44 8.73
CA TRP A 137 -3.00 11.94 7.37
C TRP A 137 -3.76 13.23 7.11
N ARG A 138 -5.01 13.35 7.57
CA ARG A 138 -5.81 14.56 7.31
C ARG A 138 -5.20 15.83 7.92
N ARG A 139 -4.26 15.68 8.87
CA ARG A 139 -3.60 16.80 9.55
C ARG A 139 -2.42 17.37 8.77
N ASN A 140 -1.82 16.60 7.86
CA ASN A 140 -0.85 17.08 6.90
C ASN A 140 -0.87 16.20 5.63
N LYS A 141 -1.15 16.81 4.48
CA LYS A 141 -1.23 16.12 3.18
C LYS A 141 0.01 16.34 2.29
N TYR A 142 1.01 17.11 2.72
CA TYR A 142 2.11 17.57 1.88
C TYR A 142 3.43 16.78 2.05
N TYR A 143 3.37 15.57 2.60
CA TYR A 143 4.54 14.74 2.88
C TYR A 143 5.43 14.48 1.66
N HIS A 144 4.85 14.15 0.50
CA HIS A 144 5.62 13.92 -0.74
C HIS A 144 6.42 15.17 -1.14
N LYS A 145 5.79 16.35 -1.08
CA LYS A 145 6.44 17.63 -1.38
C LYS A 145 7.59 17.94 -0.42
N ALA A 146 7.52 17.45 0.82
CA ALA A 146 8.59 17.55 1.81
C ALA A 146 9.70 16.48 1.65
N GLY A 147 9.61 15.60 0.64
CA GLY A 147 10.59 14.55 0.38
C GLY A 147 10.38 13.28 1.21
N TRP A 148 9.23 13.17 1.90
CA TRP A 148 8.90 12.00 2.70
C TRP A 148 8.04 11.01 1.94
N HIS A 149 8.19 9.72 2.28
CA HIS A 149 7.28 8.67 1.88
C HIS A 149 6.14 8.55 2.91
N PRO A 150 4.88 8.90 2.59
CA PRO A 150 3.78 8.87 3.56
C PRO A 150 3.59 7.49 4.19
N THR A 151 3.76 6.42 3.42
CA THR A 151 3.66 5.04 3.94
C THR A 151 4.62 4.76 5.09
N ALA A 152 5.83 5.33 5.02
CA ALA A 152 6.88 5.13 6.04
C ALA A 152 6.70 6.03 7.27
N LEU A 153 5.95 7.13 7.12
CA LEU A 153 5.67 8.08 8.20
C LEU A 153 4.41 7.68 8.99
N LEU A 154 3.33 7.40 8.28
CA LEU A 154 2.02 7.04 8.86
C LEU A 154 1.96 5.58 9.28
N GLY A 155 2.70 4.71 8.58
CA GLY A 155 2.69 3.27 8.78
C GLY A 155 3.06 2.78 10.17
N PRO A 156 4.14 3.26 10.81
CA PRO A 156 4.49 2.83 12.17
C PRO A 156 3.37 3.14 13.17
N ILE A 157 2.77 4.34 13.09
CA ILE A 157 1.67 4.77 13.96
C ILE A 157 0.44 3.88 13.75
N ALA A 158 0.06 3.63 12.50
CA ALA A 158 -1.10 2.81 12.17
C ALA A 158 -0.91 1.32 12.54
N SER A 159 0.29 0.79 12.36
CA SER A 159 0.64 -0.56 12.77
C SER A 159 0.68 -0.69 14.30
N ALA A 160 1.18 0.32 15.02
CA ALA A 160 1.11 0.37 16.48
C ALA A 160 -0.33 0.43 16.98
N ALA A 161 -1.20 1.19 16.31
CA ALA A 161 -2.63 1.22 16.61
C ALA A 161 -3.28 -0.17 16.47
N ALA A 162 -3.06 -0.84 15.34
CA ALA A 162 -3.59 -2.19 15.10
C ALA A 162 -3.07 -3.21 16.14
N CYS A 163 -1.75 -3.22 16.40
CA CYS A 163 -1.16 -4.12 17.38
C CYS A 163 -1.59 -3.79 18.82
N SER A 164 -1.89 -2.54 19.14
CA SER A 164 -2.44 -2.13 20.45
C SER A 164 -3.83 -2.73 20.69
N VAL A 165 -4.66 -2.78 19.65
CA VAL A 165 -5.99 -3.43 19.69
C VAL A 165 -5.84 -4.94 19.88
N LEU A 166 -4.98 -5.61 19.10
CA LEU A 166 -4.75 -7.05 19.25
C LEU A 166 -4.27 -7.43 20.66
N ARG A 167 -3.40 -6.59 21.25
CA ARG A 167 -2.89 -6.76 22.60
C ARG A 167 -3.83 -6.31 23.71
N LYS A 168 -4.96 -5.68 23.36
CA LYS A 168 -5.96 -5.15 24.31
C LYS A 168 -5.33 -4.19 25.32
N LEU A 169 -4.49 -3.29 24.83
CA LEU A 169 -3.83 -2.28 25.66
C LEU A 169 -4.86 -1.32 26.27
N SER A 170 -4.60 -0.84 27.49
CA SER A 170 -5.38 0.27 28.07
C SER A 170 -5.16 1.55 27.27
N ALA A 171 -6.04 2.54 27.44
CA ALA A 171 -5.93 3.83 26.75
C ALA A 171 -4.55 4.47 26.96
N GLU A 172 -4.00 4.41 28.17
CA GLU A 172 -2.70 4.97 28.52
C GLU A 172 -1.55 4.22 27.82
N LYS A 173 -1.61 2.88 27.79
CA LYS A 173 -0.59 2.08 27.09
C LYS A 173 -0.68 2.25 25.58
N ALA A 174 -1.89 2.31 25.02
CA ALA A 174 -2.09 2.58 23.60
C ALA A 174 -1.56 3.97 23.22
N GLN A 175 -1.81 5.00 24.05
CA GLN A 175 -1.20 6.33 23.90
C GLN A 175 0.33 6.26 23.87
N MET A 176 0.96 5.50 24.77
CA MET A 176 2.42 5.31 24.76
C MET A 176 2.90 4.58 23.48
N ALA A 177 2.17 3.59 23.00
CA ALA A 177 2.50 2.87 21.77
C ALA A 177 2.53 3.82 20.56
N ILE A 178 1.53 4.72 20.46
CA ILE A 178 1.48 5.75 19.41
C ILE A 178 2.66 6.72 19.53
N ALA A 179 2.96 7.17 20.74
CA ALA A 179 4.08 8.08 20.98
C ALA A 179 5.44 7.47 20.60
N ILE A 180 5.68 6.21 20.95
CA ILE A 180 6.90 5.47 20.58
C ILE A 180 6.96 5.29 19.06
N ALA A 181 5.85 4.87 18.44
CA ALA A 181 5.78 4.65 16.99
C ALA A 181 6.03 5.93 16.19
N ALA A 182 5.58 7.08 16.69
CA ALA A 182 5.85 8.38 16.08
C ALA A 182 7.36 8.67 15.96
N SER A 183 8.19 8.18 16.89
CA SER A 183 9.66 8.29 16.83
C SER A 183 10.32 7.24 15.92
N HIS A 184 9.58 6.23 15.45
CA HIS A 184 10.06 5.27 14.46
C HIS A 184 9.79 5.70 13.01
N ALA A 185 8.97 6.74 12.82
CA ALA A 185 8.61 7.27 11.51
C ALA A 185 9.83 7.73 10.70
N GLY A 186 9.89 7.32 9.43
CA GLY A 186 10.92 7.77 8.51
C GLY A 186 11.01 6.96 7.23
N GLY A 187 11.17 7.65 6.11
CA GLY A 187 11.42 7.06 4.80
C GLY A 187 11.50 8.12 3.72
N LEU A 188 12.55 8.08 2.90
CA LEU A 188 12.83 9.14 1.93
C LEU A 188 12.21 8.84 0.57
N PHE A 189 11.57 9.84 -0.01
CA PHE A 189 10.97 9.77 -1.34
C PHE A 189 12.00 9.45 -2.44
N SER A 190 13.26 9.89 -2.28
CA SER A 190 14.35 9.63 -3.25
C SER A 190 14.65 8.15 -3.51
N ASN A 191 14.15 7.25 -2.66
CA ASN A 191 14.28 5.80 -2.84
C ASN A 191 13.21 5.18 -3.76
N PHE A 192 12.29 5.97 -4.32
CA PHE A 192 11.29 5.48 -5.26
C PHE A 192 11.97 5.00 -6.56
N GLY A 193 11.64 3.78 -6.98
CA GLY A 193 12.39 3.10 -8.04
C GLY A 193 13.53 2.21 -7.55
N SER A 194 13.56 1.86 -6.26
CA SER A 194 14.50 0.90 -5.67
C SER A 194 13.80 -0.06 -4.69
N MET A 195 14.50 -1.13 -4.31
CA MET A 195 14.06 -2.06 -3.26
C MET A 195 13.72 -1.36 -1.93
N THR A 196 14.42 -0.27 -1.61
CA THR A 196 14.24 0.47 -0.35
C THR A 196 12.82 1.00 -0.18
N LYS A 197 12.09 1.26 -1.27
CA LYS A 197 10.67 1.64 -1.18
C LYS A 197 9.83 0.52 -0.56
N GLY A 198 10.04 -0.73 -0.97
CA GLY A 198 9.40 -1.90 -0.34
C GLY A 198 9.81 -2.01 1.13
N TYR A 199 11.11 -1.89 1.42
CA TYR A 199 11.63 -1.92 2.79
C TYR A 199 10.98 -0.91 3.73
N HIS A 200 10.61 0.30 3.25
CA HIS A 200 9.88 1.27 4.06
C HIS A 200 8.59 0.69 4.68
N SER A 201 7.83 -0.11 3.91
CA SER A 201 6.58 -0.71 4.36
C SER A 201 6.83 -1.79 5.41
N GLY A 202 7.83 -2.66 5.17
CA GLY A 202 8.24 -3.67 6.14
C GLY A 202 8.77 -3.06 7.43
N LYS A 203 9.66 -2.07 7.34
CA LYS A 203 10.16 -1.32 8.50
C LYS A 203 9.00 -0.73 9.30
N ALA A 204 8.03 -0.12 8.63
CA ALA A 204 6.87 0.46 9.28
C ALA A 204 6.01 -0.57 10.02
N ALA A 205 5.76 -1.73 9.40
CA ALA A 205 5.00 -2.83 10.00
C ALA A 205 5.72 -3.39 11.24
N ARG A 206 7.03 -3.63 11.13
CA ARG A 206 7.88 -4.08 12.24
C ARG A 206 7.85 -3.08 13.39
N ASP A 207 8.10 -1.80 13.09
CA ASP A 207 8.34 -0.79 14.10
C ASP A 207 7.06 -0.41 14.85
N GLY A 208 5.89 -0.50 14.21
CA GLY A 208 4.60 -0.34 14.88
C GLY A 208 4.29 -1.51 15.83
N LEU A 209 4.52 -2.75 15.38
CA LEU A 209 4.41 -3.95 16.23
C LEU A 209 5.33 -3.86 17.44
N VAL A 210 6.61 -3.48 17.24
CA VAL A 210 7.58 -3.28 18.31
C VAL A 210 7.12 -2.19 19.27
N ALA A 211 6.62 -1.05 18.79
CA ALA A 211 6.11 0.03 19.63
C ALA A 211 4.96 -0.42 20.56
N ALA A 212 4.02 -1.20 20.04
CA ALA A 212 2.93 -1.77 20.85
C ALA A 212 3.46 -2.74 21.91
N ARG A 213 4.42 -3.62 21.57
CA ARG A 213 5.07 -4.53 22.53
C ARG A 213 5.85 -3.77 23.63
N LEU A 214 6.56 -2.71 23.26
CA LEU A 214 7.31 -1.86 24.20
C LEU A 214 6.37 -1.17 25.20
N ALA A 215 5.30 -0.55 24.70
CA ALA A 215 4.30 0.09 25.54
C ALA A 215 3.59 -0.90 26.47
N ASP A 216 3.30 -2.12 25.98
CA ASP A 216 2.72 -3.17 26.80
C ASP A 216 3.65 -3.59 27.95
N ALA A 217 4.95 -3.65 27.68
CA ALA A 217 5.98 -3.89 28.68
C ALA A 217 6.23 -2.70 29.63
N GLY A 218 5.52 -1.58 29.45
CA GLY A 218 5.59 -0.40 30.33
C GLY A 218 6.55 0.70 29.87
N MET A 219 7.07 0.64 28.64
CA MET A 219 7.84 1.75 28.08
C MET A 219 6.92 2.96 27.84
N THR A 220 7.40 4.14 28.22
CA THR A 220 6.66 5.41 28.09
C THR A 220 7.15 6.24 26.91
N GLY A 221 6.29 7.12 26.40
CA GLY A 221 6.61 8.16 25.41
C GLY A 221 6.02 9.52 25.81
N GLY A 222 6.21 10.54 24.96
CA GLY A 222 5.59 11.85 25.16
C GLY A 222 4.06 11.77 25.06
N PRO A 223 3.29 12.21 26.05
CA PRO A 223 1.83 12.05 26.06
C PRO A 223 1.10 12.80 24.94
N ASP A 224 1.75 13.79 24.35
CA ASP A 224 1.28 14.63 23.25
C ASP A 224 2.21 14.54 22.03
N ALA A 225 2.92 13.41 21.85
CA ALA A 225 3.98 13.24 20.85
C ALA A 225 3.57 13.56 19.40
N LEU A 226 2.29 13.46 19.04
CA LEU A 226 1.83 13.83 17.70
C LEU A 226 1.64 15.35 17.55
N GLU A 227 0.93 15.96 18.49
CA GLU A 227 0.44 17.33 18.43
C GLU A 227 1.35 18.37 19.12
N HIS A 228 2.34 17.93 19.90
CA HIS A 228 3.30 18.81 20.56
C HIS A 228 3.97 19.75 19.54
N PRO A 229 4.31 21.01 19.90
CA PRO A 229 4.96 21.94 18.96
C PRO A 229 6.31 21.46 18.38
N GLN A 230 6.95 20.51 19.05
CA GLN A 230 8.15 19.79 18.58
C GLN A 230 7.87 18.30 18.29
N GLY A 231 6.60 17.93 18.21
CA GLY A 231 6.12 16.58 17.98
C GLY A 231 6.11 16.19 16.50
N TYR A 232 5.61 14.98 16.22
CA TYR A 232 5.61 14.36 14.90
C TYR A 232 4.99 15.25 13.82
N LEU A 233 3.81 15.83 14.09
CA LEU A 233 3.12 16.63 13.08
C LEU A 233 3.95 17.87 12.72
N ALA A 234 4.50 18.58 13.70
CA ALA A 234 5.36 19.74 13.45
C ALA A 234 6.67 19.33 12.73
N ALA A 235 7.33 18.26 13.19
CA ALA A 235 8.62 17.82 12.67
C ALA A 235 8.57 17.37 11.21
N PHE A 236 7.48 16.70 10.79
CA PHE A 236 7.32 16.19 9.43
C PHE A 236 6.52 17.11 8.49
N SER A 237 6.29 18.36 8.89
CA SER A 237 5.53 19.36 8.09
C SER A 237 6.40 20.52 7.62
N SER A 238 7.63 20.26 7.17
CA SER A 238 8.57 21.32 6.73
C SER A 238 8.04 22.22 5.59
N ASN A 239 7.04 21.75 4.83
CA ASN A 239 6.45 22.45 3.69
C ASN A 239 4.95 22.80 3.89
N GLY A 240 4.47 22.89 5.13
CA GLY A 240 3.08 23.24 5.43
C GLY A 240 2.84 23.58 6.90
N VAL A 241 1.60 23.94 7.24
CA VAL A 241 1.17 24.09 8.64
C VAL A 241 0.28 22.90 8.97
N PRO A 242 0.71 21.98 9.85
CA PRO A 242 -0.12 20.85 10.24
C PRO A 242 -1.30 21.30 11.10
N ASP A 243 -2.40 20.57 11.04
CA ASP A 243 -3.54 20.73 11.94
C ASP A 243 -3.26 20.06 13.30
N LEU A 244 -2.85 20.88 14.28
CA LEU A 244 -2.56 20.44 15.65
C LEU A 244 -3.79 20.50 16.56
N ASP A 245 -4.76 21.34 16.24
CA ASP A 245 -5.80 21.77 17.19
C ASP A 245 -7.19 21.16 16.92
N SER A 246 -7.48 20.72 15.69
CA SER A 246 -8.82 20.19 15.41
C SER A 246 -9.08 18.91 16.21
N PRO A 247 -10.31 18.74 16.73
CA PRO A 247 -10.67 17.57 17.52
C PRO A 247 -10.57 16.29 16.69
N SER A 248 -10.13 15.21 17.33
CA SER A 248 -10.16 13.88 16.71
C SER A 248 -11.59 13.47 16.34
N GLN A 249 -11.73 12.86 15.15
CA GLN A 249 -12.99 12.28 14.68
C GLN A 249 -13.07 10.77 14.93
N LEU A 250 -12.02 10.16 15.47
CA LEU A 250 -12.00 8.74 15.81
C LEU A 250 -13.14 8.39 16.78
N GLY A 251 -13.82 7.27 16.53
CA GLY A 251 -15.00 6.84 17.28
C GLY A 251 -16.26 7.70 17.07
N LYS A 252 -16.18 8.81 16.32
CA LYS A 252 -17.32 9.70 16.01
C LYS A 252 -17.75 9.59 14.56
N GLN A 253 -16.79 9.44 13.64
CA GLN A 253 -17.04 9.26 12.22
C GLN A 253 -16.02 8.31 11.61
N TRP A 254 -16.48 7.37 10.79
CA TRP A 254 -15.62 6.45 10.06
C TRP A 254 -14.99 7.13 8.83
N TYR A 255 -13.68 6.99 8.64
CA TYR A 255 -12.93 7.45 7.48
C TYR A 255 -13.01 6.47 6.32
N LEU A 256 -13.00 5.16 6.58
CA LEU A 256 -13.02 4.11 5.56
C LEU A 256 -14.11 4.27 4.49
N PRO A 257 -15.38 4.64 4.77
CA PRO A 257 -16.39 4.84 3.73
C PRO A 257 -16.13 6.07 2.85
N ARG A 258 -15.38 7.06 3.35
CA ARG A 258 -15.10 8.34 2.67
C ARG A 258 -13.77 8.30 1.91
N ASN A 259 -12.79 7.60 2.46
CA ASN A 259 -11.44 7.44 1.93
C ASN A 259 -11.22 6.01 1.46
N LYS A 260 -12.17 5.39 0.76
CA LYS A 260 -12.12 3.94 0.45
C LYS A 260 -10.78 3.49 -0.12
N LEU A 261 -10.37 2.29 0.25
CA LEU A 261 -9.21 1.61 -0.34
C LEU A 261 -9.42 1.42 -1.84
N GLN A 262 -8.37 1.67 -2.60
CA GLN A 262 -8.31 1.49 -4.04
C GLN A 262 -7.40 0.29 -4.32
N PHE A 263 -7.88 -0.67 -5.10
CA PHE A 263 -7.19 -1.93 -5.37
C PHE A 263 -6.56 -1.87 -6.76
N LYS A 264 -5.24 -1.95 -6.82
CA LYS A 264 -4.48 -1.81 -8.06
C LYS A 264 -4.64 -3.02 -8.96
N MET A 265 -4.95 -2.82 -10.25
CA MET A 265 -4.95 -3.90 -11.25
C MET A 265 -3.58 -4.11 -11.92
N HIS A 266 -2.69 -3.12 -11.80
CA HIS A 266 -1.32 -3.19 -12.32
C HIS A 266 -0.26 -2.99 -11.22
N PRO A 267 0.88 -3.70 -11.28
CA PRO A 267 1.98 -3.58 -10.31
C PRO A 267 2.82 -2.33 -10.60
N SER A 268 2.25 -1.16 -10.35
CA SER A 268 2.87 0.14 -10.58
C SER A 268 2.22 1.25 -9.76
N CYS A 269 2.85 2.42 -9.77
CA CYS A 269 2.31 3.63 -9.20
C CYS A 269 0.94 3.92 -9.82
N PHE A 270 -0.05 4.14 -8.96
CA PHE A 270 -1.45 4.33 -9.37
C PHE A 270 -1.65 5.50 -10.32
N PHE A 271 -0.78 6.50 -10.26
CA PHE A 271 -0.76 7.63 -11.18
C PHE A 271 -0.50 7.26 -12.65
N SER A 272 -0.07 6.03 -12.94
CA SER A 272 0.08 5.55 -14.31
C SER A 272 -1.14 4.76 -14.83
N HIS A 273 -2.08 4.39 -13.95
CA HIS A 273 -3.12 3.42 -14.28
C HIS A 273 -4.18 4.00 -15.22
N ARG A 274 -4.65 5.23 -14.97
CA ARG A 274 -5.63 5.90 -15.85
C ARG A 274 -5.08 6.08 -17.25
N SER A 275 -3.86 6.58 -17.37
CA SER A 275 -3.16 6.72 -18.65
C SER A 275 -2.98 5.39 -19.38
N PHE A 276 -2.65 4.31 -18.67
CA PHE A 276 -2.55 2.96 -19.26
C PHE A 276 -3.89 2.47 -19.78
N GLU A 277 -4.93 2.44 -18.94
CA GLU A 277 -6.27 1.96 -19.28
C GLU A 277 -6.92 2.81 -20.37
N GLY A 278 -6.78 4.13 -20.29
CA GLY A 278 -7.25 5.06 -21.32
C GLY A 278 -6.58 4.83 -22.67
N THR A 279 -5.28 4.50 -22.66
CA THR A 279 -4.56 4.13 -23.89
C THR A 279 -5.09 2.82 -24.45
N LEU A 280 -5.24 1.76 -23.62
CA LEU A 280 -5.81 0.48 -24.07
C LEU A 280 -7.20 0.65 -24.68
N ALA A 281 -8.09 1.39 -24.02
CA ALA A 281 -9.44 1.64 -24.50
C ALA A 281 -9.43 2.41 -25.83
N MET A 282 -8.57 3.42 -25.97
CA MET A 282 -8.42 4.24 -27.17
C MET A 282 -7.96 3.42 -28.39
N ILE A 283 -7.14 2.38 -28.18
CA ILE A 283 -6.53 1.59 -29.27
C ILE A 283 -7.16 0.21 -29.46
N LYS A 284 -8.14 -0.20 -28.64
CA LYS A 284 -8.69 -1.56 -28.56
C LYS A 284 -9.06 -2.22 -29.90
N ASP A 285 -9.59 -1.45 -30.84
CA ASP A 285 -10.06 -1.93 -32.14
C ASP A 285 -9.15 -1.48 -33.31
N ARG A 286 -7.89 -1.13 -32.99
CA ARG A 286 -6.90 -0.60 -33.95
C ARG A 286 -5.64 -1.46 -33.91
N ASP A 287 -5.12 -1.82 -35.08
CA ASP A 287 -3.82 -2.48 -35.22
C ASP A 287 -2.70 -1.43 -35.27
N ILE A 288 -2.44 -0.79 -34.13
CA ILE A 288 -1.42 0.26 -34.04
C ILE A 288 -0.04 -0.39 -33.87
N LYS A 289 0.86 -0.14 -34.82
CA LYS A 289 2.24 -0.57 -34.66
C LYS A 289 3.05 0.46 -33.88
N PRO A 290 3.94 0.03 -32.96
CA PRO A 290 4.72 0.95 -32.15
C PRO A 290 5.55 1.94 -32.98
N GLU A 291 6.01 1.54 -34.17
CA GLU A 291 6.76 2.38 -35.10
C GLU A 291 5.92 3.45 -35.81
N GLU A 292 4.59 3.32 -35.85
CA GLU A 292 3.66 4.29 -36.46
C GLU A 292 3.34 5.45 -35.52
N VAL A 293 3.55 5.26 -34.21
CA VAL A 293 3.40 6.33 -33.20
C VAL A 293 4.55 7.32 -33.34
N GLU A 294 4.23 8.61 -33.53
CA GLU A 294 5.18 9.72 -33.56
C GLU A 294 5.47 10.24 -32.15
N SER A 295 4.42 10.58 -31.39
CA SER A 295 4.55 11.10 -30.02
C SER A 295 3.28 10.83 -29.20
N VAL A 296 3.43 10.81 -27.87
CA VAL A 296 2.34 10.70 -26.91
C VAL A 296 2.49 11.76 -25.84
N GLU A 297 1.46 12.57 -25.66
CA GLU A 297 1.34 13.53 -24.56
C GLU A 297 0.37 12.97 -23.52
N VAL A 298 0.81 12.94 -22.26
CA VAL A 298 -0.02 12.50 -21.13
C VAL A 298 -0.23 13.68 -20.19
N GLN A 299 -1.43 14.24 -20.19
CA GLN A 299 -1.81 15.34 -19.31
C GLN A 299 -2.26 14.79 -17.96
N MET A 300 -1.61 15.22 -16.87
CA MET A 300 -1.90 14.77 -15.50
C MET A 300 -1.45 15.79 -14.45
N GLY A 301 -1.93 15.65 -13.21
CA GLY A 301 -1.63 16.61 -12.14
C GLY A 301 -0.13 16.74 -11.85
N ARG A 302 0.31 17.93 -11.41
CA ARG A 302 1.73 18.17 -11.05
C ARG A 302 2.30 17.17 -10.03
N GLY A 303 1.51 16.80 -9.02
CA GLY A 303 1.92 15.81 -8.02
C GLY A 303 2.20 14.46 -8.66
N GLN A 304 1.38 14.05 -9.63
CA GLN A 304 1.54 12.80 -10.38
C GLN A 304 2.84 12.80 -11.20
N VAL A 305 3.09 13.87 -11.95
CA VAL A 305 4.35 14.03 -12.72
C VAL A 305 5.57 13.99 -11.80
N THR A 306 5.48 14.60 -10.62
CA THR A 306 6.58 14.60 -9.63
C THR A 306 6.88 13.21 -9.09
N VAL A 307 5.88 12.31 -9.06
CA VAL A 307 6.06 10.93 -8.58
C VAL A 307 6.51 9.96 -9.66
N LEU A 308 6.11 10.16 -10.92
CA LEU A 308 6.51 9.35 -12.06
C LEU A 308 7.87 9.79 -12.63
N THR A 309 8.93 9.67 -11.82
CA THR A 309 10.25 10.27 -12.09
C THR A 309 11.10 9.55 -13.15
N HIS A 310 10.77 8.32 -13.52
CA HIS A 310 11.62 7.50 -14.39
C HIS A 310 11.15 7.54 -15.84
N HIS A 311 11.76 8.40 -16.67
CA HIS A 311 11.34 8.54 -18.07
C HIS A 311 11.90 7.46 -19.02
N GLN A 312 13.01 6.81 -18.65
CA GLN A 312 13.62 5.74 -19.43
C GLN A 312 14.08 4.61 -18.51
N PRO A 313 13.14 3.87 -17.88
CA PRO A 313 13.45 2.92 -16.82
C PRO A 313 14.35 1.78 -17.34
N LYS A 314 15.22 1.29 -16.46
CA LYS A 314 16.15 0.18 -16.70
C LYS A 314 15.92 -1.01 -15.77
N THR A 315 15.10 -0.83 -14.74
CA THR A 315 14.77 -1.87 -13.77
C THR A 315 13.26 -1.92 -13.55
N MET A 316 12.78 -3.05 -13.06
CA MET A 316 11.41 -3.29 -12.64
C MET A 316 10.94 -2.22 -11.66
N TYR A 317 11.77 -1.90 -10.67
CA TYR A 317 11.41 -0.88 -9.68
C TYR A 317 11.26 0.50 -10.33
N GLN A 318 12.11 0.87 -11.28
CA GLN A 318 11.95 2.13 -12.01
C GLN A 318 10.70 2.14 -12.91
N ALA A 319 10.40 1.01 -13.57
CA ALA A 319 9.22 0.86 -14.42
C ALA A 319 7.91 1.09 -13.65
N GLN A 320 7.85 0.68 -12.38
CA GLN A 320 6.70 0.96 -11.50
C GLN A 320 6.40 2.46 -11.35
N PHE A 321 7.38 3.36 -11.52
CA PHE A 321 7.21 4.81 -11.40
C PHE A 321 7.53 5.52 -12.73
N SER A 322 7.14 4.91 -13.85
CA SER A 322 7.37 5.41 -15.20
C SER A 322 6.07 5.51 -15.98
N GLY A 323 5.61 6.74 -16.24
CA GLY A 323 4.53 7.00 -17.19
C GLY A 323 4.84 6.51 -18.61
N PRO A 324 6.06 6.75 -19.14
CA PRO A 324 6.48 6.19 -20.44
C PRO A 324 6.41 4.67 -20.52
N PHE A 325 6.78 3.95 -19.46
CA PHE A 325 6.60 2.51 -19.41
C PHE A 325 5.12 2.11 -19.50
N GLY A 326 4.24 2.77 -18.75
CA GLY A 326 2.80 2.50 -18.79
C GLY A 326 2.22 2.64 -20.21
N ILE A 327 2.52 3.73 -20.90
CA ILE A 327 2.06 3.92 -22.29
C ILE A 327 2.68 2.87 -23.23
N ALA A 328 3.98 2.59 -23.11
CA ALA A 328 4.64 1.57 -23.92
C ALA A 328 4.03 0.18 -23.69
N ALA A 329 3.71 -0.17 -22.44
CA ALA A 329 3.05 -1.44 -22.10
C ALA A 329 1.66 -1.53 -22.75
N ALA A 330 0.88 -0.45 -22.76
CA ALA A 330 -0.41 -0.43 -23.44
C ALA A 330 -0.27 -0.68 -24.95
N VAL A 331 0.64 0.05 -25.62
CA VAL A 331 0.79 0.00 -27.08
C VAL A 331 1.48 -1.28 -27.57
N ILE A 332 2.53 -1.74 -26.87
CA ILE A 332 3.39 -2.83 -27.34
C ILE A 332 2.93 -4.19 -26.77
N LEU A 333 2.53 -4.21 -25.50
CA LEU A 333 2.24 -5.46 -24.79
C LEU A 333 0.74 -5.72 -24.66
N GLY A 334 -0.09 -4.68 -24.75
CA GLY A 334 -1.54 -4.76 -24.54
C GLY A 334 -1.94 -5.14 -23.11
N ARG A 335 -1.00 -5.20 -22.17
CA ARG A 335 -1.20 -5.66 -20.79
C ARG A 335 -0.11 -5.12 -19.87
N PHE A 336 -0.38 -5.11 -18.56
CA PHE A 336 0.53 -4.60 -17.54
C PHE A 336 0.39 -5.42 -16.25
N GLY A 337 1.06 -6.57 -16.20
CA GLY A 337 1.12 -7.45 -15.03
C GLY A 337 2.55 -7.63 -14.49
N PRO A 338 2.73 -8.45 -13.44
CA PRO A 338 4.05 -8.76 -12.89
C PRO A 338 5.07 -9.30 -13.92
N PRO A 339 4.69 -10.13 -14.92
CA PRO A 339 5.62 -10.54 -15.96
C PRO A 339 6.14 -9.39 -16.82
N GLU A 340 5.32 -8.37 -17.08
CA GLU A 340 5.65 -7.26 -17.97
C GLU A 340 6.61 -6.24 -17.36
N ILE A 341 6.66 -6.13 -16.04
CA ILE A 341 7.59 -5.21 -15.37
C ILE A 341 8.98 -5.79 -15.14
N LYS A 342 9.23 -7.06 -15.47
CA LYS A 342 10.54 -7.67 -15.28
C LYS A 342 11.62 -6.92 -16.06
N ASP A 343 12.84 -6.89 -15.52
CA ASP A 343 13.97 -6.16 -16.10
C ASP A 343 14.20 -6.54 -17.58
N GLU A 344 14.02 -7.82 -17.95
CA GLU A 344 14.18 -8.28 -19.32
C GLU A 344 13.17 -7.63 -20.28
N VAL A 345 11.92 -7.43 -19.83
CA VAL A 345 10.86 -6.80 -20.62
C VAL A 345 11.08 -5.28 -20.67
N VAL A 346 11.38 -4.66 -19.52
CA VAL A 346 11.67 -3.22 -19.41
C VAL A 346 12.83 -2.81 -20.33
N ASN A 347 13.82 -3.68 -20.52
CA ASN A 347 14.99 -3.44 -21.36
C ASN A 347 14.85 -3.95 -22.81
N ARG A 348 13.68 -4.49 -23.23
CA ARG A 348 13.49 -4.87 -24.64
C ARG A 348 13.77 -3.67 -25.57
N PRO A 349 14.42 -3.89 -26.73
CA PRO A 349 14.76 -2.81 -27.64
C PRO A 349 13.58 -1.96 -28.11
N ASP A 350 12.43 -2.57 -28.36
CA ASP A 350 11.19 -1.89 -28.77
C ASP A 350 10.63 -0.99 -27.67
N MET A 351 10.58 -1.49 -26.43
CA MET A 351 10.18 -0.70 -25.26
C MET A 351 11.10 0.50 -25.04
N GLN A 352 12.42 0.28 -25.05
CA GLN A 352 13.42 1.34 -24.86
C GLN A 352 13.39 2.40 -25.97
N ALA A 353 13.07 2.02 -27.20
CA ALA A 353 12.87 2.92 -28.33
C ALA A 353 11.54 3.69 -28.25
N PHE A 354 10.55 3.17 -27.54
CA PHE A 354 9.23 3.81 -27.39
C PHE A 354 9.22 4.88 -26.29
N TYR A 355 9.93 4.70 -25.18
CA TYR A 355 9.88 5.63 -24.05
C TYR A 355 10.11 7.11 -24.42
N PRO A 356 11.09 7.47 -25.28
CA PRO A 356 11.33 8.86 -25.66
C PRO A 356 10.16 9.53 -26.41
N LYS A 357 9.18 8.75 -26.90
CA LYS A 357 7.98 9.28 -27.56
C LYS A 357 6.96 9.85 -26.57
N VAL A 358 7.07 9.51 -25.29
CA VAL A 358 6.07 9.83 -24.27
C VAL A 358 6.53 11.01 -23.42
N THR A 359 5.71 12.06 -23.36
CA THR A 359 5.94 13.24 -22.51
C THR A 359 4.81 13.40 -21.51
N LEU A 360 5.14 13.55 -20.22
CA LEU A 360 4.17 13.86 -19.17
C LEU A 360 4.01 15.38 -19.07
N ILE A 361 2.78 15.87 -19.27
CA ILE A 361 2.44 17.29 -19.28
C ILE A 361 1.70 17.62 -17.98
N PRO A 362 2.31 18.41 -17.07
CA PRO A 362 1.66 18.77 -15.82
C PRO A 362 0.50 19.74 -16.06
N ILE A 363 -0.63 19.48 -15.43
CA ILE A 363 -1.77 20.41 -15.33
C ILE A 363 -1.96 20.90 -13.89
N ASP A 364 -2.54 22.09 -13.75
CA ASP A 364 -2.76 22.78 -12.47
C ASP A 364 -4.10 22.42 -11.80
N GLU A 365 -4.90 21.53 -12.40
CA GLU A 365 -6.16 21.09 -11.83
C GLU A 365 -5.92 20.07 -10.70
N GLU A 366 -6.28 20.44 -9.48
CA GLU A 366 -6.16 19.61 -8.28
C GLU A 366 -7.48 18.90 -7.95
N ASP A 367 -7.41 17.65 -7.50
CA ASP A 367 -8.55 16.94 -6.92
C ASP A 367 -8.78 17.44 -5.48
N PRO A 368 -10.00 17.95 -5.16
CA PRO A 368 -10.27 18.46 -3.81
C PRO A 368 -10.17 17.39 -2.71
N ARG A 369 -10.19 16.10 -3.06
CA ARG A 369 -10.08 14.97 -2.12
C ARG A 369 -8.63 14.72 -1.72
N ASP A 370 -7.73 14.73 -2.70
CA ASP A 370 -6.29 14.59 -2.52
C ASP A 370 -5.56 15.54 -3.50
N PRO A 371 -5.01 16.68 -3.01
CA PRO A 371 -4.42 17.71 -3.86
C PRO A 371 -3.12 17.25 -4.55
N VAL A 372 -2.61 16.05 -4.26
CA VAL A 372 -1.52 15.44 -5.05
C VAL A 372 -2.02 14.95 -6.41
N PHE A 373 -3.33 14.68 -6.55
CA PHE A 373 -3.97 14.17 -7.76
C PHE A 373 -4.59 15.29 -8.59
N SER A 374 -4.75 15.02 -9.89
CA SER A 374 -5.74 15.70 -10.72
C SER A 374 -7.04 14.88 -10.78
N PRO A 375 -8.23 15.51 -10.92
CA PRO A 375 -9.47 14.78 -11.09
C PRO A 375 -9.47 13.88 -12.33
N THR A 376 -8.70 14.21 -13.36
CA THR A 376 -8.62 13.43 -14.61
C THR A 376 -7.20 13.31 -15.15
N GLU A 377 -6.98 12.35 -16.04
CA GLU A 377 -5.82 12.28 -16.93
C GLU A 377 -6.29 12.31 -18.39
N ARG A 378 -5.43 12.66 -19.34
CA ARG A 378 -5.74 12.60 -20.78
C ARG A 378 -4.51 12.18 -21.57
N VAL A 379 -4.69 11.21 -22.44
CA VAL A 379 -3.67 10.73 -23.39
C VAL A 379 -4.01 11.24 -24.79
N ILE A 380 -3.04 11.89 -25.42
CA ILE A 380 -3.10 12.38 -26.81
C ILE A 380 -1.95 11.72 -27.57
N MET A 381 -2.25 10.90 -28.56
CA MET A 381 -1.28 10.16 -29.37
C MET A 381 -1.30 10.67 -30.80
N LYS A 382 -0.15 11.13 -31.30
CA LYS A 382 0.04 11.58 -32.68
C LYS A 382 0.70 10.46 -33.48
N MET A 383 0.06 10.10 -34.59
CA MET A 383 0.53 9.08 -35.53
C MET A 383 1.36 9.74 -36.65
N LYS A 384 2.29 8.99 -37.25
CA LYS A 384 3.17 9.50 -38.32
C LYS A 384 2.45 9.89 -39.61
N ASP A 385 1.24 9.38 -39.84
CA ASP A 385 0.39 9.75 -40.97
C ASP A 385 -0.42 11.04 -40.71
N GLY A 386 -0.30 11.62 -39.51
CA GLY A 386 -1.00 12.82 -39.07
C GLY A 386 -2.30 12.55 -38.31
N GLU A 387 -2.75 11.29 -38.15
CA GLU A 387 -3.89 10.99 -37.29
C GLU A 387 -3.57 11.36 -35.83
N VAL A 388 -4.55 11.92 -35.12
CA VAL A 388 -4.46 12.21 -33.68
C VAL A 388 -5.54 11.42 -32.96
N LEU A 389 -5.11 10.56 -32.05
CA LEU A 389 -5.98 9.83 -31.14
C LEU A 389 -6.02 10.55 -29.80
N ASP A 390 -7.22 10.67 -29.25
CA ASP A 390 -7.46 11.41 -28.03
C ASP A 390 -8.45 10.64 -27.15
N SER A 391 -7.98 10.25 -25.97
CA SER A 391 -8.80 9.54 -24.98
C SER A 391 -9.87 10.44 -24.34
N GLY A 392 -9.75 11.77 -24.46
CA GLY A 392 -10.52 12.70 -23.64
C GLY A 392 -10.13 12.61 -22.16
N PRO A 393 -10.87 13.28 -21.27
CA PRO A 393 -10.63 13.21 -19.84
C PRO A 393 -11.02 11.84 -19.26
N ILE A 394 -10.08 11.19 -18.57
CA ILE A 394 -10.23 9.90 -17.90
C ILE A 394 -10.36 10.15 -16.39
N ALA A 395 -11.58 10.05 -15.88
CA ALA A 395 -11.87 10.33 -14.46
C ALA A 395 -11.75 9.09 -13.55
N THR A 396 -11.98 7.90 -14.08
CA THR A 396 -12.15 6.67 -13.31
C THR A 396 -11.79 5.46 -14.17
N ILE A 397 -11.33 4.40 -13.50
CA ILE A 397 -10.96 3.10 -14.07
C ILE A 397 -11.30 2.00 -13.05
N PRO A 398 -11.39 0.73 -13.46
CA PRO A 398 -11.58 -0.39 -12.53
C PRO A 398 -10.55 -0.39 -11.39
N GLY A 399 -11.02 -0.63 -10.16
CA GLY A 399 -10.20 -0.63 -8.94
C GLY A 399 -10.13 0.71 -8.21
N TYR A 400 -10.64 1.79 -8.82
CA TYR A 400 -10.85 3.07 -8.11
C TYR A 400 -11.97 2.93 -7.06
N ALA A 401 -11.96 3.82 -6.07
CA ALA A 401 -12.98 3.86 -5.02
C ALA A 401 -14.42 4.03 -5.56
N ALA A 402 -14.59 4.65 -6.74
CA ALA A 402 -15.87 4.82 -7.42
C ALA A 402 -16.27 3.62 -8.28
N GLU A 403 -15.30 2.79 -8.67
CA GLU A 403 -15.47 1.57 -9.48
C GLU A 403 -14.70 0.42 -8.80
N PRO A 404 -15.15 -0.03 -7.61
CA PRO A 404 -14.48 -1.08 -6.87
C PRO A 404 -14.48 -2.38 -7.69
N LEU A 405 -13.43 -3.19 -7.50
CA LEU A 405 -13.34 -4.48 -8.16
C LEU A 405 -14.53 -5.36 -7.80
N THR A 406 -15.06 -6.04 -8.81
CA THR A 406 -15.96 -7.17 -8.60
C THR A 406 -15.20 -8.31 -7.91
N LYS A 407 -15.96 -9.21 -7.29
CA LYS A 407 -15.37 -10.40 -6.66
C LYS A 407 -14.61 -11.29 -7.66
N ASP A 408 -15.07 -11.34 -8.91
CA ASP A 408 -14.43 -12.14 -9.96
C ASP A 408 -13.12 -11.49 -10.44
N GLU A 409 -13.05 -10.16 -10.52
CA GLU A 409 -11.81 -9.44 -10.82
C GLU A 409 -10.79 -9.59 -9.68
N LEU A 410 -11.23 -9.45 -8.42
CA LEU A 410 -10.37 -9.67 -7.27
C LEU A 410 -9.87 -11.12 -7.21
N TRP A 411 -10.73 -12.09 -7.51
CA TRP A 411 -10.33 -13.49 -7.64
C TRP A 411 -9.31 -13.69 -8.78
N GLY A 412 -9.54 -13.10 -9.95
CA GLY A 412 -8.61 -13.15 -11.08
C GLY A 412 -7.23 -12.65 -10.69
N LYS A 413 -7.16 -11.46 -10.07
CA LYS A 413 -5.93 -10.92 -9.52
C LYS A 413 -5.28 -11.84 -8.49
N PHE A 414 -6.07 -12.33 -7.51
CA PHE A 414 -5.55 -13.20 -6.45
C PHE A 414 -4.95 -14.48 -7.01
N ARG A 415 -5.67 -15.15 -7.91
CA ARG A 415 -5.20 -16.36 -8.60
C ARG A 415 -3.88 -16.10 -9.30
N ASP A 416 -3.79 -15.02 -10.08
CA ASP A 416 -2.56 -14.65 -10.81
C ASP A 416 -1.39 -14.36 -9.87
N CYS A 417 -1.64 -13.73 -8.73
CA CYS A 417 -0.65 -13.48 -7.69
C CYS A 417 -0.15 -14.76 -7.00
N THR A 418 -1.00 -15.79 -6.91
CA THR A 418 -0.68 -17.05 -6.21
C THR A 418 -0.22 -18.19 -7.13
N GLN A 419 -0.23 -18.00 -8.45
CA GLN A 419 -0.02 -19.08 -9.43
C GLN A 419 1.31 -19.86 -9.28
N PHE A 420 2.33 -19.25 -8.65
CA PHE A 420 3.64 -19.89 -8.43
C PHE A 420 3.82 -20.43 -7.00
N THR A 421 2.90 -20.12 -6.09
CA THR A 421 2.97 -20.51 -4.67
C THR A 421 1.89 -21.52 -4.29
N HIS A 422 0.75 -21.52 -4.97
CA HIS A 422 -0.39 -22.38 -4.67
C HIS A 422 -0.89 -23.05 -5.95
N SER A 423 -1.44 -24.26 -5.81
CA SER A 423 -2.37 -24.80 -6.82
C SER A 423 -3.64 -23.96 -6.89
N ASP A 424 -4.40 -24.05 -7.99
CA ASP A 424 -5.66 -23.29 -8.15
C ASP A 424 -6.67 -23.59 -7.02
N ASP A 425 -6.77 -24.86 -6.60
CA ASP A 425 -7.65 -25.28 -5.50
C ASP A 425 -7.21 -24.69 -4.15
N GLU A 426 -5.91 -24.69 -3.84
CA GLU A 426 -5.37 -24.09 -2.63
C GLU A 426 -5.55 -22.57 -2.62
N ALA A 427 -5.27 -21.90 -3.75
CA ALA A 427 -5.49 -20.47 -3.92
C ALA A 427 -6.97 -20.10 -3.72
N LYS A 428 -7.87 -20.89 -4.30
CA LYS A 428 -9.31 -20.69 -4.18
C LYS A 428 -9.81 -20.89 -2.76
N ALA A 429 -9.31 -21.91 -2.06
CA ALA A 429 -9.62 -22.13 -0.65
C ALA A 429 -9.16 -20.96 0.23
N LEU A 430 -7.92 -20.50 0.04
CA LEU A 430 -7.37 -19.35 0.77
C LEU A 430 -8.15 -18.07 0.47
N PHE A 431 -8.49 -17.80 -0.79
CA PHE A 431 -9.31 -16.66 -1.19
C PHE A 431 -10.66 -16.65 -0.46
N TYR A 432 -11.39 -17.77 -0.46
CA TYR A 432 -12.68 -17.84 0.23
C TYR A 432 -12.58 -17.71 1.74
N LEU A 433 -11.48 -18.17 2.34
CA LEU A 433 -11.20 -18.02 3.76
C LEU A 433 -10.97 -16.54 4.11
N LEU A 434 -10.14 -15.83 3.34
CA LEU A 434 -9.87 -14.39 3.52
C LEU A 434 -11.11 -13.53 3.26
N GLN A 435 -11.96 -13.94 2.33
CA GLN A 435 -13.27 -13.33 2.06
C GLN A 435 -14.30 -13.57 3.17
N LYS A 436 -13.93 -14.31 4.22
CA LYS A 436 -14.69 -14.53 5.46
C LYS A 436 -13.76 -14.43 6.68
N VAL A 437 -12.73 -13.58 6.59
CA VAL A 437 -11.66 -13.51 7.60
C VAL A 437 -12.21 -13.32 9.01
N GLU A 438 -13.32 -12.60 9.19
CA GLU A 438 -13.96 -12.39 10.48
C GLU A 438 -14.46 -13.68 11.16
N GLN A 439 -14.69 -14.75 10.38
CA GLN A 439 -15.21 -16.03 10.88
C GLN A 439 -14.12 -16.98 11.36
N LEU A 440 -12.84 -16.59 11.23
CA LEU A 440 -11.72 -17.38 11.73
C LEU A 440 -11.78 -17.45 13.25
N ALA A 441 -11.71 -18.67 13.79
CA ALA A 441 -11.60 -18.87 15.23
C ALA A 441 -10.23 -18.41 15.74
N SER A 442 -9.18 -18.61 14.93
CA SER A 442 -7.83 -18.11 15.20
C SER A 442 -7.09 -17.74 13.92
N ALA A 443 -6.20 -16.75 13.99
CA ALA A 443 -5.23 -16.44 12.92
C ALA A 443 -4.35 -17.65 12.54
N LYS A 444 -4.16 -18.60 13.47
CA LYS A 444 -3.46 -19.87 13.24
C LYS A 444 -4.17 -20.78 12.25
N ASP A 445 -5.47 -20.59 12.03
CA ASP A 445 -6.28 -21.40 11.11
C ASP A 445 -6.07 -21.00 9.63
N LEU A 446 -5.37 -19.89 9.35
CA LEU A 446 -4.92 -19.58 8.00
C LEU A 446 -3.96 -20.69 7.51
N PRO A 447 -4.15 -21.22 6.29
CA PRO A 447 -3.37 -22.36 5.81
C PRO A 447 -1.90 -22.00 5.64
N THR A 448 -1.03 -22.98 5.91
CA THR A 448 0.40 -22.85 5.68
C THR A 448 0.74 -23.11 4.22
N CYS A 449 1.39 -22.15 3.56
CA CYS A 449 1.96 -22.32 2.24
C CYS A 449 3.29 -23.08 2.35
N THR A 450 3.31 -24.34 1.91
CA THR A 450 4.48 -25.23 2.09
C THR A 450 5.49 -25.15 0.93
N THR A 451 5.23 -24.31 -0.07
CA THR A 451 6.03 -24.23 -1.31
C THR A 451 7.10 -23.14 -1.25
N ILE A 452 6.99 -22.18 -0.33
CA ILE A 452 7.85 -20.99 -0.23
C ILE A 452 8.84 -21.08 0.94
N PHE A 453 9.97 -20.36 0.82
CA PHE A 453 11.06 -20.35 1.82
C PHE A 453 11.52 -21.75 2.27
N LYS A 454 11.67 -22.66 1.30
CA LYS A 454 12.30 -23.97 1.54
C LYS A 454 13.81 -23.78 1.69
N ASP A 455 14.39 -24.51 2.65
CA ASP A 455 15.84 -24.62 2.85
C ASP A 455 16.52 -25.44 1.76
#